data_AF-A0A2N5AKY8-F1
#
_entry.id   AF-A0A2N5AKY8-F1
#
_cell.length_a   1.000
_cell.length_b   1.000
_cell.length_c   1.000
_cell.angle_alpha   90.00
_cell.angle_beta   90.00
_cell.angle_gamma   90.00
#
_symmetry.space_group_name_H-M   'P 1'
#
loop_
_entity.id
_entity.type
_entity.pdbx_description
1 polymer ?
#
loop_
_entity_poly.entity_id
_entity_poly.type
_entity_poly.pdbx_seq_one_letter_code
_entity_poly.pdbx_strand_id
1 'polypeptide(L)'
;MSEGWNIAVLGATGAVGEALLETLAERQFPVGEIFAMARNESAGEHLRFGGKSVIVKDAAEFDWTQAQLAFFAAGVEASAAYIEDATNAGCLVIDLSGLFALEPDVPLVVPDV
;
A
#
# COMPACT_ATOMS: atom_id res chain seq x y z
N MET A 1 10.81 13.24 15.47
CA MET A 1 11.56 12.85 14.26
C MET A 1 10.94 11.54 13.81
N SER A 2 10.32 11.49 12.63
CA SER A 2 9.72 10.24 12.12
C SER A 2 10.86 9.34 11.66
N GLU A 3 11.09 8.21 12.34
CA GLU A 3 12.20 7.28 12.05
C GLU A 3 11.96 6.36 10.83
N GLY A 4 10.97 6.67 10.00
CA GLY A 4 10.67 5.90 8.79
C GLY A 4 9.49 6.49 8.02
N TRP A 5 9.19 5.87 6.88
CA TRP A 5 8.05 6.22 6.03
C TRP A 5 6.75 5.69 6.63
N ASN A 6 5.70 6.50 6.59
CA ASN A 6 4.35 6.01 6.82
C ASN A 6 3.84 5.36 5.53
N ILE A 7 3.57 4.06 5.59
CA ILE A 7 3.27 3.24 4.42
C ILE A 7 1.86 2.69 4.48
N ALA A 8 1.09 2.95 3.44
CA ALA A 8 -0.19 2.30 3.17
C ALA A 8 -0.01 1.10 2.23
N VAL A 9 -0.70 -0.01 2.52
CA VAL A 9 -0.75 -1.18 1.64
C VAL A 9 -2.20 -1.51 1.36
N LEU A 10 -2.67 -1.19 0.16
CA LEU A 10 -3.99 -1.56 -0.33
C LEU A 10 -3.95 -2.96 -0.93
N GLY A 11 -4.83 -3.85 -0.46
CA GLY A 11 -4.78 -5.27 -0.82
C GLY A 11 -3.84 -6.08 0.07
N ALA A 12 -3.68 -5.66 1.33
CA ALA A 12 -2.72 -6.25 2.27
C ALA A 12 -2.97 -7.73 2.59
N THR A 13 -4.23 -8.20 2.47
CA THR A 13 -4.60 -9.62 2.69
C THR A 13 -4.47 -10.49 1.44
N GLY A 14 -4.16 -9.90 0.29
CA GLY A 14 -3.89 -10.65 -0.94
C GLY A 14 -2.46 -11.18 -0.95
N ALA A 15 -2.20 -12.23 -1.73
CA ALA A 15 -0.87 -12.87 -1.82
C ALA A 15 0.27 -11.88 -2.14
N VAL A 16 0.02 -10.88 -2.99
CA VAL A 16 1.02 -9.84 -3.32
C VAL A 16 1.23 -8.89 -2.13
N GLY A 17 0.16 -8.50 -1.43
CA GLY A 17 0.23 -7.64 -0.25
C GLY A 17 0.96 -8.30 0.91
N GLU A 18 0.68 -9.58 1.18
CA GLU A 18 1.39 -10.37 2.20
C GLU A 18 2.89 -10.48 1.88
N ALA A 19 3.23 -10.87 0.65
CA ALA A 19 4.63 -10.97 0.21
C ALA A 19 5.37 -9.62 0.28
N LEU A 20 4.66 -8.51 -0.01
CA LEU A 20 5.22 -7.17 0.13
C LEU A 20 5.52 -6.84 1.60
N LEU A 21 4.58 -7.11 2.52
CA LEU A 21 4.76 -6.88 3.95
C LEU A 21 5.93 -7.71 4.50
N GLU A 22 6.03 -8.98 4.10
CA GLU A 22 7.16 -9.85 4.44
C GLU A 22 8.48 -9.27 3.91
N THR A 23 8.53 -8.88 2.63
CA THR A 23 9.72 -8.30 2.01
C THR A 23 10.18 -7.02 2.71
N LEU A 24 9.24 -6.12 3.04
CA LEU A 24 9.54 -4.88 3.76
C LEU A 24 10.15 -5.18 5.14
N ALA A 25 9.64 -6.20 5.83
CA ALA A 25 10.14 -6.61 7.14
C ALA A 25 11.53 -7.28 7.04
N GLU A 26 11.71 -8.22 6.12
CA GLU A 26 12.98 -8.93 5.88
C GLU A 26 14.11 -7.98 5.49
N ARG A 27 13.81 -6.99 4.64
CA ARG A 27 14.76 -5.97 4.19
C ARG A 27 15.03 -4.90 5.25
N GLN A 28 14.36 -4.95 6.39
CA GLN A 28 14.41 -3.93 7.43
C GLN A 28 14.16 -2.52 6.86
N PHE A 29 13.18 -2.41 5.95
CA PHE A 29 12.85 -1.13 5.34
C PHE A 29 12.47 -0.12 6.43
N PRO A 30 12.89 1.15 6.34
CA PRO A 30 12.59 2.15 7.36
C PRO A 30 11.10 2.52 7.33
N VAL A 31 10.28 1.75 8.07
CA VAL A 31 8.84 1.96 8.23
C VAL A 31 8.57 2.62 9.58
N GLY A 32 7.87 3.75 9.56
CA GLY A 32 7.34 4.41 10.75
C GLY A 32 6.03 3.74 11.19
N GLU A 33 4.95 4.03 10.48
CA GLU A 33 3.64 3.39 10.65
C GLU A 33 3.24 2.61 9.39
N ILE A 34 2.62 1.44 9.58
CA ILE A 34 2.11 0.58 8.51
C ILE A 34 0.58 0.55 8.57
N PHE A 35 -0.08 0.88 7.47
CA PHE A 35 -1.52 0.86 7.32
C PHE A 35 -1.91 -0.24 6.34
N ALA A 36 -2.31 -1.40 6.86
CA ALA A 36 -2.82 -2.49 6.05
C ALA A 36 -4.31 -2.24 5.73
N MET A 37 -4.67 -2.30 4.45
CA MET A 37 -6.04 -2.07 3.99
C MET A 37 -6.50 -3.17 3.04
N ALA A 38 -7.78 -3.47 3.11
CA ALA A 38 -8.47 -4.32 2.15
C ALA A 38 -9.88 -3.76 1.89
N ARG A 39 -10.56 -4.27 0.87
CA ARG A 39 -11.98 -3.97 0.66
C ARG A 39 -12.83 -4.83 1.59
N ASN A 40 -13.79 -4.20 2.27
CA ASN A 40 -14.95 -4.73 3.03
C ASN A 40 -14.79 -6.08 3.77
N GLU A 41 -14.59 -7.18 3.06
CA GLU A 41 -14.68 -8.56 3.57
C GLU A 41 -13.52 -8.92 4.53
N SER A 42 -12.35 -8.31 4.33
CA SER A 42 -11.15 -8.57 5.15
C SER A 42 -10.88 -7.52 6.24
N ALA A 43 -11.74 -6.50 6.37
CA ALA A 43 -11.57 -5.49 7.41
C ALA A 43 -11.73 -6.13 8.80
N GLY A 44 -10.79 -5.83 9.70
CA GLY A 44 -10.71 -6.42 11.04
C GLY A 44 -9.83 -7.67 11.14
N GLU A 45 -9.32 -8.21 10.03
CA GLU A 45 -8.31 -9.26 10.07
C GLU A 45 -7.00 -8.75 10.70
N HIS A 46 -6.20 -9.68 11.23
CA HIS A 46 -4.91 -9.38 11.84
C HIS A 46 -3.77 -9.97 11.01
N LEU A 47 -2.95 -9.09 10.44
CA LEU A 47 -1.70 -9.46 9.77
C LEU A 47 -0.52 -9.31 10.73
N ARG A 48 0.62 -9.91 10.38
CA ARG A 48 1.88 -9.72 11.12
C ARG A 48 2.86 -8.91 10.30
N PHE A 49 3.46 -7.90 10.92
CA PHE A 49 4.52 -7.09 10.33
C PHE A 49 5.59 -6.78 11.38
N GLY A 50 6.84 -7.16 11.12
CA GLY A 50 7.95 -6.90 12.04
C GLY A 50 7.72 -7.44 13.47
N GLY A 51 7.07 -8.61 13.59
CA GLY A 51 6.72 -9.22 14.88
C GLY A 51 5.52 -8.59 15.60
N LYS A 52 4.94 -7.50 15.08
CA LYS A 52 3.74 -6.84 15.60
C LYS A 52 2.50 -7.30 14.84
N SER A 53 1.34 -7.25 15.48
CA SER A 53 0.05 -7.44 14.82
C SER A 53 -0.43 -6.11 14.24
N VAL A 54 -0.91 -6.13 13.00
CA VAL A 54 -1.49 -5.00 12.27
C VAL A 54 -2.93 -5.35 11.94
N ILE A 55 -3.86 -4.48 12.34
CA ILE A 55 -5.27 -4.65 12.01
C ILE A 55 -5.49 -4.13 10.59
N VAL A 56 -6.15 -4.94 9.76
CA VAL A 56 -6.57 -4.56 8.42
C VAL A 56 -7.76 -3.60 8.53
N LYS A 57 -7.63 -2.42 7.94
CA LYS A 57 -8.68 -1.39 7.90
C LYS A 57 -9.44 -1.48 6.57
N ASP A 58 -10.66 -0.96 6.57
CA ASP A 58 -11.38 -0.72 5.31
C ASP A 58 -10.72 0.45 4.56
N ALA A 59 -10.38 0.22 3.29
CA ALA A 59 -9.84 1.25 2.42
C ALA A 59 -10.79 2.44 2.21
N ALA A 60 -12.11 2.22 2.27
CA ALA A 60 -13.11 3.27 2.11
C ALA A 60 -13.12 4.29 3.26
N GLU A 61 -12.68 3.88 4.45
CA GLU A 61 -12.66 4.71 5.66
C GLU A 61 -11.26 5.26 5.97
N PHE A 62 -10.27 4.98 5.12
CA PHE A 62 -8.89 5.36 5.37
C PHE A 62 -8.64 6.83 5.02
N ASP A 63 -8.08 7.57 5.98
CA ASP A 63 -7.54 8.91 5.73
C ASP A 63 -6.12 8.80 5.16
N TRP A 64 -6.02 9.00 3.84
CA TRP A 64 -4.79 8.93 3.06
C TRP A 64 -3.73 9.96 3.45
N THR A 65 -4.09 11.04 4.17
CA THR A 65 -3.11 12.05 4.63
C THR A 65 -2.16 11.50 5.70
N GLN A 66 -2.48 10.33 6.28
CA GLN A 66 -1.64 9.63 7.25
C GLN A 66 -0.44 8.92 6.59
N ALA A 67 -0.53 8.61 5.29
CA ALA A 67 0.49 7.89 4.54
C ALA A 67 1.34 8.83 3.67
N GLN A 68 2.60 8.44 3.47
CA GLN A 68 3.54 9.14 2.58
C GLN A 68 3.85 8.31 1.33
N LEU A 69 3.86 6.99 1.50
CA LEU A 69 4.06 6.00 0.44
C LEU A 69 2.89 5.02 0.48
N ALA A 70 2.35 4.68 -0.69
CA ALA A 70 1.28 3.70 -0.80
C ALA A 70 1.61 2.66 -1.85
N PHE A 71 1.50 1.38 -1.48
CA PHE A 71 1.56 0.26 -2.40
C PHE A 71 0.17 -0.24 -2.71
N PHE A 72 -0.17 -0.27 -3.99
CA PHE A 72 -1.47 -0.72 -4.47
C PHE A 72 -1.33 -2.11 -5.06
N ALA A 73 -1.71 -3.12 -4.27
CA ALA A 73 -1.62 -4.55 -4.57
C ALA A 73 -3.02 -5.22 -4.59
N ALA A 74 -4.05 -4.47 -4.98
CA ALA A 74 -5.45 -4.90 -4.93
C ALA A 74 -6.12 -5.07 -6.31
N GLY A 75 -5.35 -5.02 -7.39
CA GLY A 75 -5.85 -5.12 -8.76
C GLY A 75 -6.48 -3.82 -9.27
N VAL A 76 -6.80 -3.81 -10.58
CA VAL A 76 -7.14 -2.60 -11.34
C VAL A 76 -8.36 -1.88 -10.78
N GLU A 77 -9.41 -2.61 -10.39
CA GLU A 77 -10.64 -2.00 -9.90
C GLU A 77 -10.42 -1.25 -8.58
N ALA A 78 -9.65 -1.85 -7.66
CA ALA A 78 -9.29 -1.22 -6.39
C ALA A 78 -8.35 -0.04 -6.59
N SER A 79 -7.37 -0.17 -7.49
CA SER A 79 -6.48 0.93 -7.82
C SER A 79 -7.25 2.12 -8.40
N ALA A 80 -8.15 1.88 -9.35
CA ALA A 80 -8.97 2.94 -9.95
C ALA A 80 -9.85 3.67 -8.93
N ALA A 81 -10.32 2.97 -7.89
CA ALA A 81 -11.20 3.55 -6.88
C ALA A 81 -10.49 4.52 -5.92
N TYR A 82 -9.20 4.30 -5.63
CA TYR A 82 -8.51 5.02 -4.53
C TYR A 82 -7.27 5.80 -4.95
N ILE A 83 -6.82 5.66 -6.21
CA ILE A 83 -5.54 6.27 -6.62
C ILE A 83 -5.62 7.80 -6.61
N GLU A 84 -6.76 8.39 -7.01
CA GLU A 84 -6.96 9.84 -6.94
C GLU A 84 -6.96 10.33 -5.49
N ASP A 85 -7.66 9.65 -4.58
CA ASP A 85 -7.69 10.02 -3.16
C ASP A 85 -6.28 9.99 -2.55
N ALA A 86 -5.52 8.92 -2.80
CA ALA A 86 -4.16 8.74 -2.29
C ALA A 86 -3.20 9.80 -2.85
N THR A 87 -3.21 10.00 -4.17
CA THR A 87 -2.30 10.96 -4.83
C THR A 87 -2.65 12.42 -4.49
N ASN A 88 -3.94 12.78 -4.44
CA ASN A 88 -4.38 14.11 -4.02
C ASN A 88 -4.05 14.40 -2.55
N ALA A 89 -4.01 13.38 -1.69
CA ALA A 89 -3.54 13.49 -0.31
C ALA A 89 -2.01 13.66 -0.20
N GLY A 90 -1.27 13.55 -1.32
CA GLY A 90 0.18 13.71 -1.37
C GLY A 90 0.96 12.40 -1.21
N CYS A 91 0.31 11.24 -1.25
CA CYS A 91 1.02 9.96 -1.24
C CYS A 91 1.80 9.76 -2.53
N LEU A 92 3.04 9.27 -2.41
CA LEU A 92 3.70 8.60 -3.53
C LEU A 92 3.04 7.23 -3.70
N VAL A 93 2.42 6.97 -4.85
CA VAL A 93 1.74 5.70 -5.11
C VAL A 93 2.58 4.82 -6.03
N ILE A 94 2.82 3.58 -5.60
CA ILE A 94 3.40 2.50 -6.42
C ILE A 94 2.26 1.52 -6.71
N ASP A 95 1.76 1.54 -7.95
CA ASP A 95 0.69 0.64 -8.41
C ASP A 95 1.26 -0.63 -9.04
N LEU A 96 0.85 -1.78 -8.50
CA LEU A 96 1.22 -3.10 -9.00
C LEU A 96 0.12 -3.69 -9.90
N SER A 97 -1.00 -2.98 -10.09
CA SER A 97 -2.11 -3.46 -10.92
C SER A 97 -1.88 -3.29 -12.43
N GLY A 98 -1.01 -2.33 -12.80
CA GLY A 98 -0.75 -1.97 -14.19
C GLY A 98 -1.80 -1.03 -14.79
N LEU A 99 -2.68 -0.45 -13.97
CA LEU A 99 -3.76 0.45 -14.42
C LEU A 99 -3.21 1.64 -15.23
N PHE A 100 -2.07 2.19 -14.83
CA PHE A 100 -1.43 3.34 -15.47
C PHE A 100 -0.20 2.97 -16.31
N ALA A 101 0.04 1.69 -16.59
CA ALA A 101 1.30 1.24 -17.23
C ALA A 101 1.54 1.79 -18.64
N LEU A 102 0.49 2.26 -19.33
CA LEU A 102 0.56 2.87 -20.65
C LEU A 102 0.36 4.39 -20.64
N GLU A 103 0.12 4.99 -19.47
CA GLU A 103 -0.09 6.43 -19.36
C GLU A 103 1.25 7.16 -19.53
N PRO A 104 1.38 8.09 -20.50
CA PRO A 104 2.68 8.71 -20.83
C PRO A 104 3.34 9.44 -19.67
N ASP A 105 2.54 9.99 -18.76
CA ASP A 105 3.00 10.76 -17.60
C ASP A 105 3.27 9.90 -16.36
N VAL A 106 3.05 8.58 -16.44
CA VAL A 106 3.27 7.64 -15.33
C VAL A 106 4.41 6.68 -15.68
N PRO A 107 5.53 6.71 -14.94
CA PRO A 107 6.66 5.85 -15.26
C PRO A 107 6.37 4.38 -14.92
N LEU A 108 6.53 3.49 -15.90
CA LEU A 108 6.59 2.05 -15.68
C LEU A 108 8.03 1.65 -15.30
N VAL A 109 8.26 1.32 -14.03
CA VAL A 109 9.61 1.14 -13.48
C VAL A 109 9.91 -0.33 -13.18
N VAL A 110 11.05 -0.80 -13.69
CA VAL A 110 11.75 -2.00 -13.21
C VAL A 110 13.16 -1.55 -12.79
N PRO A 111 13.51 -1.55 -11.48
CA PRO A 111 14.72 -0.87 -11.00
C PRO A 111 16.05 -1.29 -11.63
N ASP A 112 16.15 -2.55 -12.07
CA ASP A 112 17.39 -3.12 -12.62
C ASP A 112 17.47 -3.06 -14.17
N VAL A 113 16.55 -2.33 -14.82
CA VAL A 113 16.47 -2.18 -16.29
C VAL A 113 16.90 -0.78 -16.73
#